data_AF-A0A834N3F4-F1
#
_entry.id   AF-A0A834N3F4-F1
#
_cell.length_a   1.000
_cell.length_b   1.000
_cell.length_c   1.000
_cell.angle_alpha   90.00
_cell.angle_beta   90.00
_cell.angle_gamma   90.00
#
_symmetry.space_group_name_H-M   'P 1'
#
loop_
_entity.id
_entity.type
_entity.pdbx_description
1 polymer ?
#
loop_
_entity_poly.entity_id
_entity_poly.type
_entity_poly.pdbx_seq_one_letter_code
_entity_poly.pdbx_strand_id
1 'polypeptide(L)'
;MSIFRNVFTNLQKRCFQTLKYSTAVESNTEILKPIIDIRSYDSCKYFHKPREIWLENLDTVEEKKLGLINLHPEIFAAQPRIDIIHENVKWQRLYNYVSYAHAKTRAEMRGGGRKPWRQKGTGRARHGSIRSPLWKKERNWGPSVLIVDSEDIMPINLTIATDSIPHVNLMPVYGLNVYSMLKHDTLVLTHRAARLIEEKLLFHLNRADSRKFLEKFKLSQQ
;
A
#
# COMPACT_ATOMS: atom_id res chain seq x y z
N MET A 1 16.58 -8.18 3.84
CA MET A 1 17.26 -8.16 5.17
C MET A 1 17.85 -6.81 5.56
N SER A 2 18.36 -5.95 4.66
CA SER A 2 18.91 -4.62 5.06
C SER A 2 17.90 -3.47 5.08
N ILE A 3 16.77 -3.58 4.37
CA ILE A 3 15.85 -2.47 4.12
C ILE A 3 14.92 -2.23 5.33
N PHE A 4 14.36 -3.30 5.90
CA PHE A 4 13.54 -3.22 7.11
C PHE A 4 14.30 -2.57 8.26
N ARG A 5 15.53 -3.02 8.54
CA ARG A 5 16.42 -2.43 9.56
C ARG A 5 16.64 -0.93 9.38
N ASN A 6 16.77 -0.41 8.15
CA ASN A 6 16.98 1.01 7.89
C ASN A 6 15.71 1.87 8.04
N VAL A 7 14.54 1.33 7.68
CA VAL A 7 13.26 2.01 7.93
C VAL A 7 12.94 2.01 9.42
N PHE A 8 13.12 0.86 10.09
CA PHE A 8 12.88 0.70 11.52
C PHE A 8 13.81 1.54 12.39
N THR A 9 15.11 1.54 12.09
CA THR A 9 16.07 2.38 12.81
C THR A 9 15.79 3.87 12.63
N ASN A 10 15.28 4.31 11.48
CA ASN A 10 14.87 5.70 11.28
C ASN A 10 13.57 6.05 12.02
N LEU A 11 12.59 5.13 12.06
CA LEU A 11 11.37 5.27 12.87
C LEU A 11 11.71 5.37 14.36
N GLN A 12 12.56 4.48 14.89
CA GLN A 12 12.90 4.44 16.32
C GLN A 12 13.90 5.53 16.76
N LYS A 13 14.92 5.88 15.95
CA LYS A 13 15.86 6.97 16.29
C LYS A 13 15.15 8.32 16.44
N ARG A 14 14.03 8.54 15.74
CA ARG A 14 13.19 9.74 15.86
C ARG A 14 12.14 9.62 16.95
N CYS A 15 11.59 8.43 17.19
CA CYS A 15 10.73 8.17 18.34
C CYS A 15 11.46 8.44 19.68
N PHE A 16 12.79 8.27 19.72
CA PHE A 16 13.65 8.65 20.84
C PHE A 16 13.71 10.17 21.13
N GLN A 17 13.34 11.04 20.17
CA GLN A 17 13.17 12.49 20.44
C GLN A 17 11.77 12.81 21.00
N THR A 18 10.84 11.85 20.97
CA THR A 18 9.49 11.95 21.53
C THR A 18 9.30 10.96 22.69
N LEU A 19 10.23 10.96 23.66
CA LEU A 19 10.15 10.21 24.92
C LEU A 19 9.07 10.74 25.90
N LYS A 20 7.91 11.18 25.40
CA LYS A 20 6.76 11.55 26.23
C LYS A 20 5.68 10.47 26.29
N TYR A 21 5.74 9.47 25.41
CA TYR A 21 4.70 8.43 25.26
C TYR A 21 5.23 6.99 25.24
N SER A 22 6.52 6.77 25.51
CA SER A 22 7.05 5.42 25.68
C SER A 22 6.54 4.86 27.01
N THR A 23 5.54 3.99 26.96
CA THR A 23 5.33 3.04 28.05
C THR A 23 6.63 2.26 28.20
N ALA A 24 7.33 2.47 29.32
CA ALA A 24 8.40 1.59 29.73
C ALA A 24 7.78 0.23 30.01
N VAL A 25 7.75 -0.64 29.00
CA VAL A 25 7.45 -2.05 29.22
C VAL A 25 8.74 -2.63 29.78
N GLU A 26 8.73 -2.90 31.08
CA GLU A 26 9.80 -3.64 31.75
C GLU A 26 10.03 -4.93 30.96
N SER A 27 11.27 -5.12 30.52
CA SER A 27 11.67 -6.30 29.77
C SER A 27 11.70 -7.50 30.70
N ASN A 28 10.54 -8.06 31.01
CA ASN A 28 10.44 -9.35 31.65
C ASN A 28 11.04 -10.36 30.70
N THR A 29 12.22 -10.87 31.05
CA THR A 29 12.92 -11.97 30.37
C THR A 29 12.20 -13.29 30.64
N GLU A 30 10.88 -13.31 30.48
CA GLU A 30 10.13 -14.56 30.44
C GLU A 30 10.39 -15.19 29.07
N ILE A 31 10.68 -16.49 29.07
CA ILE A 31 10.85 -17.28 27.85
C ILE A 31 9.50 -17.24 27.12
N LEU A 32 9.32 -16.26 26.24
CA LEU A 32 8.08 -16.07 25.51
C LEU A 32 7.80 -17.32 24.70
N LYS A 33 6.68 -17.99 25.01
CA LYS A 33 6.19 -19.13 24.24
C LYS A 33 6.01 -18.67 22.77
N PRO A 34 6.57 -19.39 21.78
CA PRO A 34 6.45 -18.98 20.39
C PRO A 34 4.98 -18.98 19.97
N ILE A 35 4.57 -17.94 19.24
CA ILE A 35 3.20 -17.81 18.72
C ILE A 35 3.09 -18.73 17.51
N ILE A 36 2.42 -19.87 17.71
CA ILE A 36 2.21 -20.87 16.66
C ILE A 36 0.72 -20.90 16.34
N ASP A 37 0.36 -20.39 15.16
CA ASP A 37 -1.01 -20.46 14.64
C ASP A 37 -1.06 -21.42 13.44
N ILE A 38 -1.14 -22.71 13.77
CA ILE A 38 -1.28 -23.80 12.81
C ILE A 38 -2.76 -24.07 12.60
N ARG A 39 -3.28 -23.70 11.44
CA ARG A 39 -4.59 -24.14 10.97
C ARG A 39 -4.47 -25.42 10.15
N SER A 40 -5.36 -26.37 10.42
CA SER A 40 -5.57 -27.53 9.57
C SER A 40 -6.41 -27.10 8.37
N TYR A 41 -5.78 -26.97 7.21
CA TYR A 41 -6.49 -26.84 5.93
C TYR A 41 -6.66 -28.22 5.32
N ASP A 42 -7.80 -28.49 4.68
CA ASP A 42 -8.05 -29.74 3.98
C ASP A 42 -7.04 -29.91 2.83
N SER A 43 -5.93 -30.59 3.11
CA SER A 43 -4.85 -30.77 2.15
C SER A 43 -5.30 -31.52 0.90
N CYS A 44 -6.33 -32.36 1.00
CA CYS A 44 -6.94 -33.06 -0.13
C CYS A 44 -7.71 -32.12 -1.09
N LYS A 45 -8.14 -30.95 -0.62
CA LYS A 45 -8.90 -29.98 -1.42
C LYS A 45 -8.01 -29.05 -2.24
N TYR A 46 -6.76 -28.83 -1.80
CA TYR A 46 -5.87 -27.82 -2.36
C TYR A 46 -4.61 -28.43 -2.96
N PHE A 47 -4.27 -28.04 -4.19
CA PHE A 47 -3.04 -28.49 -4.86
C PHE A 47 -1.76 -27.96 -4.20
N HIS A 48 -1.86 -26.85 -3.47
CA HIS A 48 -0.73 -26.22 -2.79
C HIS A 48 -0.81 -26.45 -1.28
N LYS A 49 0.34 -26.73 -0.67
CA LYS A 49 0.49 -26.73 0.78
C LYS A 49 0.31 -25.30 1.32
N PRO A 50 -0.23 -25.13 2.55
CA PRO A 50 -0.30 -23.82 3.18
C PRO A 50 1.09 -23.18 3.27
N ARG A 51 1.16 -21.86 3.13
CA ARG A 51 2.43 -21.14 3.22
C ARG A 51 2.72 -20.79 4.67
N GLU A 52 3.94 -21.08 5.10
CA GLU A 52 4.42 -20.73 6.44
C GLU A 52 5.14 -19.39 6.40
N ILE A 53 4.87 -18.53 7.38
CA ILE A 53 5.45 -17.20 7.49
C ILE A 53 5.94 -16.97 8.91
N TRP A 54 7.07 -16.27 9.02
CA TRP A 54 7.60 -15.81 10.30
C TRP A 54 6.78 -14.63 10.83
N LEU A 55 6.37 -14.73 12.10
CA LEU A 55 5.84 -13.58 12.83
C LEU A 55 7.01 -12.77 13.38
N GLU A 56 7.04 -11.49 13.03
CA GLU A 56 8.07 -10.54 13.45
C GLU A 56 7.53 -9.55 14.48
N ASN A 57 8.44 -8.93 15.22
CA ASN A 57 8.15 -7.88 16.18
C ASN A 57 8.25 -6.48 15.56
N LEU A 58 7.47 -5.54 16.11
CA LEU A 58 7.56 -4.12 15.76
C LEU A 58 8.01 -3.24 16.95
N ASP A 59 8.25 -3.84 18.11
CA ASP A 59 8.52 -3.10 19.34
C ASP A 59 9.99 -2.72 19.51
N THR A 60 10.92 -3.61 19.11
CA THR A 60 12.36 -3.42 19.29
C THR A 60 13.09 -3.27 17.95
N VAL A 61 14.22 -2.58 17.95
CA VAL A 61 15.09 -2.41 16.76
C VAL A 61 15.62 -3.74 16.26
N GLU A 62 15.88 -4.65 17.20
CA GLU A 62 16.33 -6.00 16.90
C GLU A 62 15.17 -6.83 16.36
N GLU A 63 15.41 -7.44 15.20
CA GLU A 63 14.49 -8.37 14.55
C GLU A 63 14.40 -9.65 15.38
N LYS A 64 13.22 -9.91 15.95
CA LYS A 64 12.91 -11.12 16.72
C LYS A 64 11.83 -11.90 16.00
N LYS A 65 12.10 -13.19 15.76
CA LYS A 65 11.11 -14.14 15.23
C LYS A 65 10.27 -14.64 16.38
N LEU A 66 9.05 -14.11 16.52
CA LEU A 66 8.11 -14.44 17.59
C LEU A 66 7.45 -15.80 17.39
N GLY A 67 7.34 -16.28 16.15
CA GLY A 67 6.71 -17.56 15.86
C GLY A 67 6.48 -17.82 14.37
N LEU A 68 5.66 -18.83 14.11
CA LEU A 68 5.33 -19.32 12.77
C LEU A 68 3.82 -19.38 12.59
N ILE A 69 3.34 -18.89 11.45
CA ILE A 69 1.92 -18.84 11.11
C ILE A 69 1.70 -19.51 9.76
N ASN A 70 0.64 -20.30 9.66
CA ASN A 70 0.21 -20.90 8.41
C ASN A 70 -0.87 -20.04 7.73
N LEU A 71 -0.63 -19.68 6.48
CA LEU A 71 -1.56 -18.97 5.61
C LEU A 71 -2.25 -19.91 4.61
N HIS A 72 -3.48 -19.54 4.25
CA HIS A 72 -4.30 -20.31 3.32
C HIS A 72 -3.64 -20.44 1.93
N PRO A 73 -3.50 -21.66 1.39
CA PRO A 73 -2.79 -21.90 0.13
C PRO A 73 -3.47 -21.22 -1.07
N GLU A 74 -4.80 -21.26 -1.16
CA GLU A 74 -5.52 -20.70 -2.31
C GLU A 74 -5.39 -19.17 -2.45
N ILE A 75 -5.21 -18.47 -1.33
CA ILE A 75 -5.21 -17.00 -1.29
C ILE A 75 -3.79 -16.48 -1.45
N PHE A 76 -2.87 -16.98 -0.63
CA PHE A 76 -1.49 -16.47 -0.57
C PHE A 76 -0.50 -17.25 -1.45
N ALA A 77 -0.90 -18.41 -1.99
CA ALA A 77 -0.13 -19.16 -2.99
C ALA A 77 -0.77 -19.13 -4.39
N ALA A 78 -1.75 -18.26 -4.63
CA ALA A 78 -2.32 -18.05 -5.96
C ALA A 78 -1.23 -17.69 -6.98
N GLN A 79 -1.37 -18.22 -8.21
CA GLN A 79 -0.45 -17.87 -9.29
C GLN A 79 -0.60 -16.38 -9.64
N PRO A 80 0.50 -15.61 -9.71
CA PRO A 80 0.43 -14.19 -9.99
C PRO A 80 -0.02 -13.94 -11.43
N ARG A 81 -1.24 -13.42 -11.60
CA ARG A 81 -1.80 -13.01 -12.90
C ARG A 81 -1.57 -11.51 -13.13
N ILE A 82 -0.48 -11.19 -13.80
CA ILE A 82 -0.04 -9.80 -14.07
C ILE A 82 -1.11 -9.04 -14.87
N ASP A 83 -1.82 -9.70 -15.78
CA ASP A 83 -2.86 -9.09 -16.60
C ASP A 83 -4.00 -8.52 -15.75
N ILE A 84 -4.51 -9.30 -14.79
CA ILE A 84 -5.58 -8.88 -13.87
C ILE A 84 -5.11 -7.73 -12.99
N ILE A 85 -3.88 -7.81 -12.50
CA ILE A 85 -3.28 -6.75 -11.68
C ILE A 85 -3.21 -5.45 -12.48
N HIS A 86 -2.74 -5.50 -13.73
CA HIS A 86 -2.66 -4.36 -14.61
C HIS A 86 -4.03 -3.75 -14.93
N GLU A 87 -5.03 -4.56 -15.27
CA GLU A 87 -6.40 -4.10 -15.51
C GLU A 87 -7.00 -3.43 -14.26
N ASN A 88 -6.81 -4.02 -13.08
CA ASN A 88 -7.29 -3.47 -11.83
C ASN A 88 -6.64 -2.10 -11.52
N VAL A 89 -5.32 -1.99 -11.68
CA VAL A 89 -4.59 -0.73 -11.49
C VAL A 89 -5.05 0.34 -12.47
N LYS A 90 -5.24 -0.03 -13.75
CA LYS A 90 -5.77 0.89 -14.76
C LYS A 90 -7.17 1.35 -14.40
N TRP A 91 -8.05 0.45 -13.97
CA TRP A 91 -9.38 0.77 -13.48
C TRP A 91 -9.34 1.71 -12.29
N GLN A 92 -8.52 1.43 -11.26
CA GLN A 92 -8.34 2.30 -10.08
C GLN A 92 -7.81 3.71 -10.43
N ARG A 93 -6.97 3.83 -11.46
CA ARG A 93 -6.50 5.15 -11.92
C ARG A 93 -7.57 5.93 -12.68
N LEU A 94 -8.48 5.24 -13.37
CA LEU A 94 -9.44 5.85 -14.28
C LEU A 94 -10.82 6.09 -13.65
N TYR A 95 -11.28 5.26 -12.70
CA TYR A 95 -12.65 5.35 -12.19
C TYR A 95 -12.98 6.70 -11.52
N ASN A 96 -11.98 7.33 -10.89
CA ASN A 96 -12.10 8.66 -10.29
C ASN A 96 -11.54 9.78 -11.17
N TYR A 97 -11.00 9.46 -12.35
CA TYR A 97 -10.40 10.47 -13.21
C TYR A 97 -11.47 11.19 -14.02
N VAL A 98 -11.64 12.49 -13.74
CA VAL A 98 -12.51 13.38 -14.52
C VAL A 98 -11.63 14.43 -15.20
N SER A 99 -11.73 14.51 -16.54
CA SER A 99 -11.00 15.50 -17.32
C SER A 99 -11.76 16.82 -17.33
N TYR A 100 -11.33 17.77 -16.50
CA TYR A 100 -11.75 19.18 -16.57
C TYR A 100 -10.89 20.01 -17.53
N ALA A 101 -10.04 19.35 -18.31
CA ALA A 101 -9.15 20.01 -19.24
C ALA A 101 -9.96 20.71 -20.34
N HIS A 102 -10.05 22.02 -20.21
CA HIS A 102 -10.54 22.92 -21.25
C HIS A 102 -9.38 23.83 -21.64
N ALA A 103 -8.81 23.58 -22.82
CA ALA A 103 -7.76 24.43 -23.35
C ALA A 103 -8.43 25.55 -24.15
N LYS A 104 -8.21 26.79 -23.70
CA LYS A 104 -8.58 27.97 -24.48
C LYS A 104 -7.96 27.85 -25.88
N THR A 105 -8.76 28.01 -26.91
CA THR A 105 -8.22 28.05 -28.28
C THR A 105 -7.25 29.25 -28.42
N ARG A 106 -6.37 29.26 -29.44
CA ARG A 106 -5.43 30.39 -29.65
C ARG A 106 -6.12 31.77 -29.74
N ALA A 107 -7.41 31.77 -30.09
CA ALA A 107 -8.26 32.95 -30.19
C ALA A 107 -8.81 33.43 -28.84
N GLU A 108 -8.87 32.55 -27.84
CA GLU A 108 -9.39 32.83 -26.50
C GLU A 108 -8.27 33.25 -25.51
N MET A 109 -6.99 33.08 -25.89
CA MET A 109 -5.85 33.46 -25.06
C MET A 109 -5.47 34.93 -25.24
N ARG A 110 -5.32 35.66 -24.12
CA ARG A 110 -4.89 37.06 -24.11
C ARG A 110 -3.36 37.16 -24.25
N GLY A 111 -2.86 37.78 -25.32
CA GLY A 111 -1.44 38.03 -25.58
C GLY A 111 -0.70 36.90 -26.32
N GLY A 112 0.65 36.88 -26.27
CA GLY A 112 1.44 35.75 -26.77
C GLY A 112 1.82 35.75 -28.26
N GLY A 113 1.55 36.83 -28.99
CA GLY A 113 1.95 36.97 -30.41
C GLY A 113 3.45 37.23 -30.64
N ARG A 114 4.23 37.51 -29.58
CA ARG A 114 5.65 37.89 -29.69
C ARG A 114 6.57 36.81 -29.15
N LYS A 115 7.53 36.40 -29.97
CA LYS A 115 8.55 35.39 -29.65
C LYS A 115 9.45 35.84 -28.48
N PRO A 116 9.73 34.97 -27.48
CA PRO A 116 10.50 35.34 -26.27
C PRO A 116 11.91 35.86 -26.57
N TRP A 117 12.60 35.27 -27.55
CA TRP A 117 13.86 35.80 -28.08
C TRP A 117 14.07 35.37 -29.53
N ARG A 118 15.02 36.04 -30.19
CA ARG A 118 15.41 35.73 -31.56
C ARG A 118 15.94 34.30 -31.66
N GLN A 119 15.75 33.67 -32.81
CA GLN A 119 16.03 32.23 -33.04
C GLN A 119 17.51 31.85 -32.87
N LYS A 120 18.42 32.84 -32.99
CA LYS A 120 19.88 32.70 -32.98
C LYS A 120 20.50 33.93 -32.32
N GLY A 121 21.74 33.80 -31.83
CA GLY A 121 22.54 34.91 -31.27
C GLY A 121 22.49 35.06 -29.74
N THR A 122 21.63 34.32 -29.02
CA THR A 122 21.50 34.44 -27.56
C THR A 122 22.23 33.35 -26.77
N GLY A 123 22.80 32.33 -27.43
CA GLY A 123 23.46 31.18 -26.77
C GLY A 123 22.54 30.28 -25.93
N ARG A 124 21.26 30.62 -25.80
CA ARG A 124 20.24 29.89 -25.04
C ARG A 124 19.50 28.88 -25.92
N ALA A 125 18.93 27.85 -25.29
CA ALA A 125 18.03 26.92 -25.98
C ALA A 125 16.88 27.66 -26.67
N ARG A 126 16.45 27.16 -27.83
CA ARG A 126 15.36 27.77 -28.60
C ARG A 126 14.04 27.48 -27.91
N HIS A 127 13.34 28.53 -27.49
CA HIS A 127 11.99 28.41 -26.96
C HIS A 127 11.02 29.28 -27.76
N GLY A 128 9.92 28.67 -28.20
CA GLY A 128 8.85 29.36 -28.92
C GLY A 128 7.88 30.12 -28.00
N SER A 129 7.76 29.67 -26.76
CA SER A 129 6.93 30.27 -25.72
C SER A 129 7.56 30.01 -24.35
N ILE A 130 7.38 30.94 -23.42
CA ILE A 130 7.83 30.81 -22.03
C ILE A 130 7.05 29.75 -21.22
N ARG A 131 6.03 29.11 -21.82
CA ARG A 131 5.14 28.13 -21.16
C ARG A 131 5.41 26.66 -21.53
N SER A 132 6.66 26.31 -21.86
CA SER A 132 6.98 24.95 -22.33
C SER A 132 6.96 23.92 -21.19
N PRO A 133 6.37 22.72 -21.38
CA PRO A 133 6.31 21.65 -20.37
C PRO A 133 7.64 20.88 -20.18
N LEU A 134 8.77 21.39 -20.68
CA LEU A 134 10.08 20.74 -20.68
C LEU A 134 10.81 20.78 -19.32
N TRP A 135 10.19 21.36 -18.29
CA TRP A 135 10.82 21.52 -16.97
C TRP A 135 10.39 20.39 -16.05
N LYS A 136 11.31 19.44 -15.84
CA LYS A 136 11.10 18.26 -15.00
C LYS A 136 11.71 18.51 -13.63
N LYS A 137 10.94 18.27 -12.56
CA LYS A 137 11.48 18.03 -11.22
C LYS A 137 11.32 16.55 -10.92
N GLU A 138 12.42 15.82 -10.94
CA GLU A 138 12.45 14.45 -10.42
C GLU A 138 12.48 14.51 -8.89
N ARG A 139 11.72 13.62 -8.27
CA ARG A 139 11.80 13.35 -6.83
C ARG A 139 12.15 11.88 -6.70
N ASN A 140 13.30 11.60 -6.11
CA ASN A 140 13.67 10.27 -5.70
C ASN A 140 12.94 9.97 -4.39
N TRP A 141 12.04 8.99 -4.43
CA TRP A 141 11.39 8.47 -3.24
C TRP A 141 12.30 7.38 -2.68
N GLY A 142 12.65 7.48 -1.40
CA GLY A 142 13.35 6.42 -0.67
C GLY A 142 12.47 5.16 -0.52
N PRO A 143 12.95 4.13 0.20
CA PRO A 143 12.20 2.89 0.40
C PRO A 143 10.83 3.18 1.00
N SER A 144 9.77 2.60 0.43
CA SER A 144 8.38 2.87 0.80
C SER A 144 7.71 1.68 1.47
N VAL A 145 6.95 1.92 2.53
CA VAL A 145 6.34 0.88 3.37
C VAL A 145 4.85 1.17 3.57
N LEU A 146 4.03 0.14 3.44
CA LEU A 146 2.61 0.18 3.77
C LEU A 146 2.33 -0.77 4.93
N ILE A 147 1.82 -0.24 6.04
CA ILE A 147 1.42 -1.01 7.22
C ILE A 147 -0.11 -1.10 7.23
N VAL A 148 -0.62 -2.32 7.37
CA VAL A 148 -2.06 -2.59 7.35
C VAL A 148 -2.49 -3.29 8.64
N ASP A 149 -3.55 -2.78 9.24
CA ASP A 149 -4.17 -3.36 10.43
C ASP A 149 -5.67 -3.59 10.26
N SER A 150 -6.23 -4.47 11.08
CA SER A 150 -7.67 -4.76 11.08
C SER A 150 -8.51 -3.62 11.65
N GLU A 151 -7.94 -2.83 12.54
CA GLU A 151 -8.63 -1.77 13.28
C GLU A 151 -8.51 -0.42 12.56
N ASP A 152 -9.55 0.41 12.67
CA ASP A 152 -9.57 1.77 12.11
C ASP A 152 -8.67 2.72 12.91
N ILE A 153 -8.59 2.49 14.22
CA ILE A 153 -7.83 3.30 15.17
C ILE A 153 -6.49 2.61 15.39
N MET A 154 -5.45 3.14 14.76
CA MET A 154 -4.08 2.65 14.91
C MET A 154 -3.48 3.07 16.27
N PRO A 155 -2.54 2.29 16.84
CA PRO A 155 -1.91 2.64 18.11
C PRO A 155 -1.19 3.99 18.01
N ILE A 156 -1.34 4.83 19.05
CA ILE A 156 -0.90 6.23 19.04
C ILE A 156 0.59 6.38 18.70
N ASN A 157 1.43 5.50 19.24
CA ASN A 157 2.88 5.54 19.03
C ASN A 157 3.25 5.27 17.57
N LEU A 158 2.51 4.38 16.90
CA LEU A 158 2.72 4.07 15.50
C LEU A 158 2.30 5.26 14.64
N THR A 159 1.11 5.80 14.87
CA THR A 159 0.57 6.95 14.14
C THR A 159 1.50 8.17 14.22
N ILE A 160 1.98 8.52 15.42
CA ILE A 160 2.91 9.64 15.64
C ILE A 160 4.23 9.40 14.90
N ALA A 161 4.76 8.16 14.93
CA ALA A 161 6.00 7.84 14.26
C ALA A 161 5.88 7.93 12.73
N THR A 162 4.79 7.42 12.16
CA THR A 162 4.57 7.39 10.71
C THR A 162 4.18 8.74 10.11
N ASP A 163 3.49 9.60 10.84
CA ASP A 163 3.04 10.91 10.35
C ASP A 163 4.22 11.79 9.89
N SER A 164 5.38 11.64 10.56
CA SER A 164 6.61 12.35 10.20
C SER A 164 7.29 11.84 8.93
N ILE A 165 6.89 10.67 8.40
CA ILE A 165 7.58 9.95 7.33
C ILE A 165 6.64 9.75 6.12
N PRO A 166 6.83 10.53 5.03
CA PRO A 166 5.87 10.54 3.91
C PRO A 166 5.84 9.27 3.05
N HIS A 167 6.80 8.36 3.24
CA HIS A 167 6.91 7.09 2.52
C HIS A 167 6.46 5.89 3.34
N VAL A 168 6.02 6.09 4.59
CA VAL A 168 5.42 5.05 5.44
C VAL A 168 3.96 5.41 5.66
N ASN A 169 3.06 4.57 5.14
CA ASN A 169 1.62 4.81 5.24
C ASN A 169 0.94 3.75 6.11
N LEU A 170 -0.02 4.19 6.93
CA LEU A 170 -0.92 3.31 7.68
C LEU A 170 -2.26 3.19 6.96
N MET A 171 -2.84 2.00 6.91
CA MET A 171 -4.13 1.79 6.28
C MET A 171 -4.91 0.66 6.97
N PRO A 172 -6.22 0.79 7.18
CA PRO A 172 -7.01 -0.34 7.66
C PRO A 172 -7.27 -1.36 6.55
N VAL A 173 -7.56 -2.62 6.88
CA VAL A 173 -7.76 -3.70 5.90
C VAL A 173 -8.85 -3.38 4.88
N TYR A 174 -9.95 -2.74 5.28
CA TYR A 174 -11.03 -2.40 4.34
C TYR A 174 -10.62 -1.37 3.29
N GLY A 175 -9.58 -0.58 3.55
CA GLY A 175 -9.00 0.38 2.59
C GLY A 175 -7.94 -0.25 1.68
N LEU A 176 -7.57 -1.51 1.90
CA LEU A 176 -6.52 -2.18 1.15
C LEU A 176 -6.89 -2.33 -0.32
N ASN A 177 -6.01 -1.82 -1.19
CA ASN A 177 -6.20 -1.82 -2.63
C ASN A 177 -4.91 -2.20 -3.37
N VAL A 178 -5.06 -2.71 -4.59
CA VAL A 178 -3.94 -3.17 -5.43
C VAL A 178 -2.97 -2.03 -5.76
N TYR A 179 -3.48 -0.82 -6.05
CA TYR A 179 -2.62 0.32 -6.38
C TYR A 179 -1.68 0.71 -5.25
N SER A 180 -2.17 0.81 -4.02
CA SER A 180 -1.39 1.09 -2.82
C SER A 180 -0.42 -0.05 -2.53
N MET A 181 -0.81 -1.31 -2.73
CA MET A 181 0.11 -2.44 -2.57
C MET A 181 1.31 -2.36 -3.53
N LEU A 182 1.09 -2.01 -4.81
CA LEU A 182 2.17 -1.89 -5.79
C LEU A 182 2.94 -0.58 -5.70
N LYS A 183 2.35 0.46 -5.13
CA LYS A 183 3.01 1.76 -4.92
C LYS A 183 4.13 1.66 -3.88
N HIS A 184 3.99 0.76 -2.91
CA HIS A 184 4.96 0.58 -1.84
C HIS A 184 5.85 -0.63 -2.11
N ASP A 185 7.12 -0.56 -1.72
CA ASP A 185 8.09 -1.65 -1.93
C ASP A 185 7.86 -2.81 -0.95
N THR A 186 7.37 -2.48 0.25
CA THR A 186 7.15 -3.45 1.33
C THR A 186 5.76 -3.27 1.94
N LEU A 187 5.15 -4.40 2.27
CA LEU A 187 3.82 -4.47 2.85
C LEU A 187 3.90 -5.25 4.17
N VAL A 188 3.45 -4.62 5.25
CA VAL A 188 3.42 -5.16 6.60
C VAL A 188 1.97 -5.38 6.98
N LEU A 189 1.58 -6.62 7.32
CA LEU A 189 0.25 -6.95 7.81
C LEU A 189 0.35 -7.34 9.28
N THR A 190 -0.58 -6.86 10.10
CA THR A 190 -0.78 -7.49 11.41
C THR A 190 -1.33 -8.90 11.23
N HIS A 191 -1.09 -9.76 12.22
CA HIS A 191 -1.63 -11.12 12.21
C HIS A 191 -3.16 -11.13 12.03
N ARG A 192 -3.85 -10.23 12.75
CA ARG A 192 -5.30 -10.05 12.65
C ARG A 192 -5.72 -9.61 11.25
N ALA A 193 -5.00 -8.65 10.66
CA ALA A 193 -5.27 -8.19 9.31
C ALA A 193 -5.17 -9.30 8.26
N ALA A 194 -4.12 -10.12 8.32
CA ALA A 194 -3.94 -11.24 7.40
C ALA A 194 -5.08 -12.25 7.49
N ARG A 195 -5.56 -12.55 8.71
CA ARG A 195 -6.71 -13.44 8.94
C ARG A 195 -8.02 -12.86 8.41
N LEU A 196 -8.24 -11.56 8.60
CA LEU A 196 -9.43 -10.87 8.10
C LEU A 196 -9.47 -10.88 6.57
N ILE A 197 -8.32 -10.65 5.92
CA ILE A 197 -8.20 -10.74 4.46
C ILE A 197 -8.49 -12.18 3.98
N GLU A 198 -7.93 -13.18 4.65
CA GLU A 198 -8.16 -14.59 4.35
C GLU A 198 -9.66 -14.94 4.37
N GLU A 199 -10.35 -14.58 5.46
CA GLU A 199 -11.77 -14.86 5.65
C GLU A 199 -12.63 -14.20 4.56
N LYS A 200 -12.39 -12.93 4.27
CA LYS A 200 -13.17 -12.19 3.25
C LYS A 200 -13.00 -12.76 1.85
N LEU A 201 -11.76 -13.08 1.46
CA LEU A 201 -11.50 -13.64 0.14
C LEU A 201 -12.05 -15.07 0.02
N LEU A 202 -11.91 -15.88 1.06
CA LEU A 202 -12.46 -17.24 1.09
C LEU A 202 -14.00 -17.24 0.98
N PHE A 203 -14.65 -16.28 1.65
CA PHE A 203 -16.10 -16.08 1.55
C PHE A 203 -16.52 -15.81 0.10
N HIS A 204 -15.80 -14.95 -0.62
CA HIS A 204 -16.10 -14.64 -2.01
C HIS A 204 -15.86 -15.81 -2.97
N LEU A 205 -14.85 -16.65 -2.72
CA LEU A 205 -14.57 -17.84 -3.52
C LEU A 205 -15.65 -18.92 -3.36
N ASN A 206 -16.12 -19.14 -2.14
CA ASN A 206 -17.08 -20.20 -1.81
C ASN A 206 -18.54 -19.68 -1.71
N ARG A 207 -18.83 -18.52 -2.30
CA ARG A 207 -20.15 -17.89 -2.21
C ARG A 207 -21.20 -18.65 -3.03
N ALA A 208 -22.20 -19.23 -2.37
CA ALA A 208 -23.29 -19.95 -3.03
C ALA A 208 -24.23 -19.06 -3.85
N ASP A 209 -24.44 -17.81 -3.42
CA ASP A 209 -25.40 -16.88 -4.05
C ASP A 209 -24.85 -16.14 -5.29
N SER A 210 -23.66 -16.46 -5.79
CA SER A 210 -23.00 -15.76 -6.90
C SER A 210 -23.91 -15.58 -8.13
N ARG A 211 -24.72 -16.59 -8.47
CA ARG A 211 -25.70 -16.53 -9.56
C ARG A 211 -26.72 -15.39 -9.39
N LYS A 212 -27.24 -15.17 -8.18
CA LYS A 212 -28.21 -14.10 -7.90
C LYS A 212 -27.64 -12.69 -8.15
N PHE A 213 -26.32 -12.50 -7.95
CA PHE A 213 -25.67 -11.20 -8.16
C PHE A 213 -25.32 -10.93 -9.63
N LEU A 214 -25.19 -11.97 -10.45
CA LEU A 214 -25.00 -11.85 -11.89
C LEU A 214 -26.31 -11.60 -12.64
N GLU A 215 -27.44 -11.89 -12.00
CA GLU A 215 -28.74 -11.54 -12.56
C GLU A 215 -28.88 -10.02 -12.72
N LYS A 216 -29.48 -9.62 -13.83
CA LYS A 216 -29.73 -8.20 -14.11
C LYS A 216 -30.62 -7.64 -13.01
N PHE A 217 -30.17 -6.56 -12.37
CA PHE A 217 -30.93 -5.90 -11.30
C PHE A 217 -32.33 -5.53 -11.81
N LYS A 218 -33.36 -6.11 -11.17
CA LYS A 218 -34.76 -5.77 -11.41
C LYS A 218 -35.19 -4.83 -10.29
N LEU A 219 -35.58 -3.61 -10.62
CA LEU A 219 -36.25 -2.72 -9.67
C LEU A 219 -37.57 -3.40 -9.26
N SER A 220 -37.74 -3.69 -7.98
CA SER A 220 -39.02 -4.15 -7.47
C SER A 220 -40.01 -2.99 -7.60
N GLN A 221 -40.89 -3.04 -8.60
CA GLN A 221 -42.07 -2.21 -8.62
C GLN A 221 -43.01 -2.76 -7.55
N GLN A 222 -43.12 -2.05 -6.43
CA GLN A 222 -44.20 -2.21 -5.46
C GLN A 222 -45.45 -1.50 -5.99
#